data_AF-A0A957RHE6-F1
#
_entry.id   AF-A0A957RHE6-F1
#
_cell.length_a   1.000
_cell.length_b   1.000
_cell.length_c   1.000
_cell.angle_alpha   90.00
_cell.angle_beta   90.00
_cell.angle_gamma   90.00
#
_symmetry.space_group_name_H-M   'P 1'
#
loop_
_entity.id
_entity.type
_entity.pdbx_description
1 polymer ?
#
loop_
_entity_poly.entity_id
_entity_poly.type
_entity_poly.pdbx_seq_one_letter_code
_entity_poly.pdbx_strand_id
1 'polypeptide(L)'
;MKTVESEVPFGDALLWWIDHLHDDHGLLVSQLSHEFDRSYLAWETVRLSRNPFFSNGTGFEGYWVGLCQSSDAALDQLLQLGRGALESQARLFRYREGYRRRLARALQGEGSDLEAMAEWSIELGAILGRLRCNLYKNPQAGTFRHETYRQVEGLPPIAYREEQDDLQQMYEVRDADNPAQPLLYVDPNHLRTTDQEAWDVVASLGKFGHPLVREIL
;
A
#
# COMPACT_ATOMS: atom_id res chain seq x y z
N MET A 1 -15.89 14.69 -3.32
CA MET A 1 -15.36 13.47 -3.95
C MET A 1 -14.23 13.90 -4.85
N LYS A 2 -13.13 13.16 -4.83
CA LYS A 2 -11.93 13.48 -5.60
C LYS A 2 -11.62 12.33 -6.55
N THR A 3 -11.39 12.66 -7.81
CA THR A 3 -10.83 11.72 -8.79
C THR A 3 -9.31 11.71 -8.64
N VAL A 4 -8.72 10.52 -8.60
CA VAL A 4 -7.28 10.31 -8.59
C VAL A 4 -6.91 9.67 -9.92
N GLU A 5 -5.96 10.28 -10.59
CA GLU A 5 -5.32 9.77 -11.80
C GLU A 5 -3.82 9.63 -11.49
N SER A 6 -3.28 8.44 -11.69
CA SER A 6 -1.88 8.15 -11.40
C SER A 6 -1.42 6.91 -12.16
N GLU A 7 -0.11 6.77 -12.30
CA GLU A 7 0.51 5.56 -12.82
C GLU A 7 0.21 4.35 -11.90
N VAL A 8 0.07 3.17 -12.50
CA VAL A 8 -0.02 1.90 -11.78
C VAL A 8 1.38 1.52 -11.30
N PRO A 9 1.55 1.13 -10.02
CA PRO A 9 2.84 0.62 -9.55
C PRO A 9 3.26 -0.59 -10.40
N PHE A 10 4.51 -0.59 -10.85
CA PHE A 10 5.07 -1.65 -11.70
C PHE A 10 4.42 -1.74 -13.09
N GLY A 11 3.90 -0.63 -13.64
CA GLY A 11 3.22 -0.57 -14.94
C GLY A 11 3.90 -1.39 -16.04
N ASP A 12 5.17 -1.11 -16.35
CA ASP A 12 5.95 -1.82 -17.37
C ASP A 12 5.97 -3.34 -17.17
N ALA A 13 6.13 -3.78 -15.91
CA ALA A 13 6.16 -5.19 -15.58
C ALA A 13 4.77 -5.82 -15.75
N LEU A 14 3.73 -5.13 -15.29
CA LEU A 14 2.35 -5.61 -15.34
C LEU A 14 1.86 -5.70 -16.79
N LEU A 15 2.16 -4.72 -17.65
CA LEU A 15 1.80 -4.76 -19.08
C LEU A 15 2.30 -6.04 -19.74
N TRP A 16 3.57 -6.37 -19.55
CA TRP A 16 4.16 -7.60 -20.08
C TRP A 16 3.42 -8.86 -19.62
N TRP A 17 3.02 -8.92 -18.35
CA TRP A 17 2.28 -10.07 -17.80
C TRP A 17 0.82 -10.11 -18.23
N ILE A 18 0.16 -8.95 -18.34
CA ILE A 18 -1.22 -8.82 -18.82
C ILE A 18 -1.32 -9.34 -20.25
N ASP A 19 -0.40 -8.92 -21.13
CA ASP A 19 -0.34 -9.39 -22.52
C ASP A 19 -0.14 -10.91 -22.58
N HIS A 20 0.84 -11.43 -21.82
CA HIS A 20 1.15 -12.86 -21.82
C HIS A 20 -0.03 -13.73 -21.35
N LEU A 21 -0.74 -13.32 -20.29
CA LEU A 21 -1.89 -14.04 -19.75
C LEU A 21 -3.13 -13.91 -20.65
N HIS A 22 -3.30 -12.77 -21.32
CA HIS A 22 -4.39 -12.56 -22.26
C HIS A 22 -4.30 -13.53 -23.44
N ASP A 23 -3.11 -13.69 -24.01
CA ASP A 23 -2.85 -14.59 -25.13
C ASP A 23 -3.14 -16.07 -24.78
N ASP A 24 -2.85 -16.49 -23.55
CA ASP A 24 -2.99 -17.89 -23.13
C ASP A 24 -4.39 -18.29 -22.64
N HIS A 25 -5.18 -17.33 -22.11
CA HIS A 25 -6.43 -17.64 -21.40
C HIS A 25 -7.66 -16.81 -21.81
N GLY A 26 -7.50 -15.78 -22.65
CA GLY A 26 -8.61 -14.96 -23.16
C GLY A 26 -9.38 -14.16 -22.10
N LEU A 27 -8.82 -14.02 -20.89
CA LEU A 27 -9.39 -13.21 -19.81
C LEU A 27 -8.61 -11.89 -19.69
N LEU A 28 -9.32 -10.81 -19.39
CA LEU A 28 -8.70 -9.53 -19.07
C LEU A 28 -8.34 -9.52 -17.58
N VAL A 29 -7.05 -9.53 -17.25
CA VAL A 29 -6.52 -9.46 -15.87
C VAL A 29 -7.14 -8.30 -15.07
N SER A 30 -7.43 -7.19 -15.74
CA SER A 30 -8.13 -6.04 -15.16
C SER A 30 -9.53 -6.34 -14.65
N GLN A 31 -10.24 -7.30 -15.24
CA GLN A 31 -11.57 -7.70 -14.77
C GLN A 31 -11.51 -8.58 -13.53
N LEU A 32 -10.49 -9.45 -13.45
CA LEU A 32 -10.28 -10.35 -12.31
C LEU A 32 -9.82 -9.57 -11.08
N SER A 33 -8.93 -8.59 -11.29
CA SER A 33 -8.38 -7.78 -10.22
C SER A 33 -9.42 -6.98 -9.42
N HIS A 34 -10.60 -6.73 -9.99
CA HIS A 34 -11.68 -5.99 -9.33
C HIS A 34 -12.15 -6.61 -7.99
N GLU A 35 -11.87 -7.89 -7.72
CA GLU A 35 -12.12 -8.47 -6.40
C GLU A 35 -11.34 -7.77 -5.27
N PHE A 36 -10.20 -7.15 -5.60
CA PHE A 36 -9.32 -6.46 -4.66
C PHE A 36 -9.62 -4.96 -4.54
N ASP A 37 -10.38 -4.37 -5.47
CA ASP A 37 -10.68 -2.92 -5.53
C ASP A 37 -11.18 -2.38 -4.20
N ARG A 38 -12.14 -3.06 -3.57
CA ARG A 38 -12.73 -2.58 -2.31
C ARG A 38 -11.70 -2.41 -1.21
N SER A 39 -10.73 -3.32 -1.12
CA SER A 39 -9.68 -3.24 -0.09
C SER A 39 -8.65 -2.18 -0.42
N TYR A 40 -8.28 -2.05 -1.70
CA TYR A 40 -7.35 -1.04 -2.16
C TYR A 40 -7.92 0.38 -2.01
N LEU A 41 -9.17 0.62 -2.44
CA LEU A 41 -9.85 1.90 -2.29
C LEU A 41 -10.02 2.28 -0.81
N ALA A 42 -10.28 1.31 0.07
CA ALA A 42 -10.33 1.59 1.51
C ALA A 42 -8.98 2.05 2.05
N TRP A 43 -7.89 1.45 1.59
CA TRP A 43 -6.53 1.86 1.95
C TRP A 43 -6.17 3.25 1.39
N GLU A 44 -6.44 3.52 0.11
CA GLU A 44 -6.24 4.85 -0.50
C GLU A 44 -7.10 5.92 0.19
N THR A 45 -8.32 5.58 0.62
CA THR A 45 -9.19 6.51 1.37
C THR A 45 -8.55 6.92 2.69
N VAL A 46 -7.94 5.98 3.44
CA VAL A 46 -7.19 6.32 4.66
C VAL A 46 -5.97 7.15 4.32
N ARG A 47 -5.25 6.81 3.25
CA ARG A 47 -4.02 7.50 2.85
C ARG A 47 -4.25 8.95 2.47
N LEU A 48 -5.27 9.21 1.66
CA LEU A 48 -5.46 10.49 0.96
C LEU A 48 -6.49 11.42 1.60
N SER A 49 -7.43 10.88 2.38
CA SER A 49 -8.62 11.63 2.80
C SER A 49 -8.90 11.52 4.29
N ARG A 50 -8.78 10.32 4.86
CA ARG A 50 -9.17 10.01 6.25
C ARG A 50 -8.02 9.71 7.18
N ASN A 51 -6.83 10.21 6.88
CA ASN A 51 -5.68 9.88 7.70
C ASN A 51 -5.85 10.42 9.14
N PRO A 52 -5.79 9.57 10.17
CA PRO A 52 -6.04 10.00 11.54
C PRO A 52 -4.85 10.72 12.20
N PHE A 53 -3.64 10.66 11.60
CA PHE A 53 -2.42 11.16 12.25
C PHE A 53 -1.57 12.07 11.36
N PHE A 54 -1.52 11.83 10.05
CA PHE A 54 -0.58 12.48 9.12
C PHE A 54 -1.27 13.16 7.96
N SER A 55 -0.67 14.25 7.48
CA SER A 55 -1.13 14.93 6.25
C SER A 55 -0.64 14.22 4.98
N ASN A 56 0.46 13.47 5.08
CA ASN A 56 1.06 12.66 4.02
C ASN A 56 1.30 11.23 4.53
N GLY A 57 0.21 10.49 4.78
CA GLY A 57 0.29 9.16 5.36
C GLY A 57 0.54 8.03 4.36
N THR A 58 0.57 6.83 4.91
CA THR A 58 0.87 5.55 4.24
C THR A 58 -0.37 4.69 4.02
N GLY A 59 -1.51 5.05 4.60
CA GLY A 59 -2.77 4.29 4.60
C GLY A 59 -2.84 3.21 5.68
N PHE A 60 -1.72 2.86 6.34
CA PHE A 60 -1.71 1.92 7.47
C PHE A 60 -2.17 2.54 8.79
N GLU A 61 -2.23 3.87 8.88
CA GLU A 61 -2.51 4.62 10.10
C GLU A 61 -3.83 4.21 10.77
N GLY A 62 -4.81 3.80 9.96
CA GLY A 62 -6.11 3.34 10.44
C GLY A 62 -6.04 2.17 11.44
N TYR A 63 -4.96 1.38 11.44
CA TYR A 63 -4.77 0.26 12.37
C TYR A 63 -4.40 0.69 13.80
N TRP A 64 -4.00 1.94 14.02
CA TRP A 64 -3.64 2.46 15.35
C TRP A 64 -4.65 3.45 15.93
N VAL A 65 -5.79 3.65 15.28
CA VAL A 65 -6.87 4.50 15.82
C VAL A 65 -7.32 3.97 17.18
N GLY A 66 -7.29 4.83 18.19
CA GLY A 66 -7.59 4.50 19.59
C GLY A 66 -6.47 3.76 20.33
N LEU A 67 -5.44 3.28 19.65
CA LEU A 67 -4.25 2.67 20.26
C LEU A 67 -3.14 3.70 20.48
N CYS A 68 -2.87 4.54 19.47
CA CYS A 68 -1.94 5.65 19.58
C CYS A 68 -2.65 6.92 20.07
N GLN A 69 -2.04 7.60 21.04
CA GLN A 69 -2.58 8.84 21.63
C GLN A 69 -2.05 10.11 20.95
N SER A 70 -1.06 9.99 20.05
CA SER A 70 -0.47 11.10 19.30
C SER A 70 0.05 10.66 17.93
N SER A 71 0.23 11.61 17.02
CA SER A 71 0.84 11.37 15.70
C SER A 71 2.28 10.87 15.82
N ASP A 72 3.07 11.36 16.78
CA ASP A 72 4.43 10.86 17.01
C ASP A 72 4.43 9.38 17.41
N ALA A 73 3.51 8.97 18.29
CA ALA A 73 3.39 7.58 18.68
C ALA A 73 2.98 6.69 17.49
N ALA A 74 2.13 7.19 16.59
CA ALA A 74 1.80 6.48 15.36
C ALA A 74 2.99 6.39 14.40
N LEU A 75 3.82 7.44 14.32
CA LEU A 75 5.01 7.48 13.49
C LEU A 75 6.04 6.46 13.98
N ASP A 76 6.27 6.39 15.29
CA ASP A 76 7.16 5.38 15.91
C ASP A 76 6.71 3.95 15.56
N GLN A 77 5.40 3.70 15.57
CA GLN A 77 4.85 2.39 15.20
C GLN A 77 5.07 2.06 13.71
N LEU A 78 4.86 3.03 12.81
CA LEU A 78 5.15 2.85 11.38
C LEU A 78 6.64 2.58 11.16
N LEU A 79 7.52 3.40 11.73
CA LEU A 79 8.96 3.21 11.60
C LEU A 79 9.39 1.84 12.15
N GLN A 80 8.79 1.38 13.24
CA GLN A 80 9.04 0.04 13.76
C GLN A 80 8.63 -1.07 12.78
N LEU A 81 7.53 -0.92 12.04
CA LEU A 81 7.17 -1.86 10.98
C LEU A 81 8.21 -1.88 9.87
N GLY A 82 8.61 -0.69 9.37
CA GLY A 82 9.60 -0.57 8.30
C GLY A 82 10.95 -1.18 8.68
N ARG A 83 11.47 -0.85 9.87
CA ARG A 83 12.70 -1.44 10.41
C ARG A 83 12.57 -2.95 10.55
N GLY A 84 11.44 -3.43 11.08
CA GLY A 84 11.17 -4.86 11.24
C GLY A 84 11.18 -5.63 9.92
N ALA A 85 10.59 -5.05 8.87
CA ALA A 85 10.60 -5.61 7.52
C ALA A 85 12.02 -5.66 6.94
N LEU A 86 12.79 -4.56 7.03
CA LEU A 86 14.19 -4.51 6.58
C LEU A 86 15.05 -5.54 7.30
N GLU A 87 14.91 -5.66 8.62
CA GLU A 87 15.63 -6.66 9.40
C GLU A 87 15.24 -8.09 9.01
N SER A 88 13.95 -8.35 8.77
CA SER A 88 13.45 -9.64 8.30
C SER A 88 14.14 -10.05 7.00
N GLN A 89 14.12 -9.14 6.01
CA GLN A 89 14.76 -9.33 4.71
C GLN A 89 16.27 -9.52 4.83
N ALA A 90 16.94 -8.73 5.66
CA ALA A 90 18.38 -8.85 5.90
C ALA A 90 18.75 -10.19 6.56
N ARG A 91 17.89 -10.74 7.43
CA ARG A 91 18.11 -12.05 8.08
C ARG A 91 17.86 -13.19 7.10
N LEU A 92 16.73 -13.19 6.39
CA LEU A 92 16.34 -14.26 5.46
C LEU A 92 17.33 -14.38 4.28
N PHE A 93 17.78 -13.25 3.75
CA PHE A 93 18.60 -13.19 2.55
C PHE A 93 20.04 -12.72 2.81
N ARG A 94 20.54 -12.98 4.02
CA ARG A 94 21.88 -12.58 4.48
C ARG A 94 22.98 -12.88 3.46
N TYR A 95 22.95 -14.07 2.86
CA TYR A 95 23.97 -14.54 1.92
C TYR A 95 23.58 -14.39 0.45
N ARG A 96 22.46 -13.71 0.14
CA ARG A 96 21.96 -13.50 -1.23
C ARG A 96 21.98 -12.02 -1.59
N GLU A 97 23.17 -11.43 -1.67
CA GLU A 97 23.34 -9.98 -1.95
C GLU A 97 22.71 -9.53 -3.28
N GLY A 98 22.78 -10.37 -4.31
CA GLY A 98 22.09 -10.12 -5.57
C GLY A 98 20.58 -10.00 -5.39
N TYR A 99 19.99 -10.91 -4.61
CA TYR A 99 18.55 -10.88 -4.35
C TYR A 99 18.13 -9.70 -3.48
N ARG A 100 18.91 -9.33 -2.46
CA ARG A 100 18.65 -8.13 -1.65
C ARG A 100 18.62 -6.84 -2.49
N ARG A 101 19.49 -6.75 -3.51
CA ARG A 101 19.45 -5.63 -4.47
C ARG A 101 18.18 -5.64 -5.32
N ARG A 102 17.73 -6.81 -5.77
CA ARG A 102 16.46 -6.97 -6.52
C ARG A 102 15.26 -6.58 -5.66
N LEU A 103 15.25 -6.97 -4.38
CA LEU A 103 14.22 -6.58 -3.40
C LEU A 103 14.19 -5.06 -3.17
N ALA A 104 15.33 -4.40 -3.03
CA ALA A 104 15.40 -2.95 -2.86
C ALA A 104 14.86 -2.21 -4.10
N ARG A 105 15.21 -2.67 -5.31
CA ARG A 105 14.69 -2.12 -6.57
C ARG A 105 13.18 -2.30 -6.69
N ALA A 106 12.67 -3.50 -6.41
CA ALA A 106 11.23 -3.76 -6.40
C ALA A 106 10.49 -2.84 -5.41
N LEU A 107 11.04 -2.57 -4.23
CA LEU A 107 10.43 -1.62 -3.29
C LEU A 107 10.34 -0.19 -3.87
N GLN A 108 11.34 0.21 -4.65
CA GLN A 108 11.40 1.50 -5.33
C GLN A 108 10.48 1.58 -6.56
N GLY A 109 9.86 0.47 -6.98
CA GLY A 109 9.10 0.38 -8.23
C GLY A 109 9.99 0.15 -9.45
N GLU A 110 11.28 -0.18 -9.23
CA GLU A 110 12.25 -0.39 -10.30
C GLU A 110 12.33 -1.86 -10.70
N GLY A 111 12.18 -2.12 -12.00
CA GLY A 111 12.38 -3.44 -12.61
C GLY A 111 11.17 -4.37 -12.51
N SER A 112 11.23 -5.48 -13.26
CA SER A 112 10.14 -6.44 -13.46
C SER A 112 10.38 -7.80 -12.77
N ASP A 113 11.06 -7.79 -11.63
CA ASP A 113 11.38 -9.04 -10.91
C ASP A 113 10.20 -9.54 -10.06
N LEU A 114 9.41 -10.45 -10.64
CA LEU A 114 8.28 -11.09 -9.96
C LEU A 114 8.67 -11.81 -8.67
N GLU A 115 9.86 -12.41 -8.58
CA GLU A 115 10.26 -13.14 -7.37
C GLU A 115 10.38 -12.16 -6.21
N ALA A 116 11.01 -11.00 -6.46
CA ALA A 116 11.14 -9.93 -5.48
C ALA A 116 9.79 -9.28 -5.14
N MET A 117 8.90 -9.11 -6.12
CA MET A 117 7.54 -8.60 -5.89
C MET A 117 6.70 -9.57 -5.05
N ALA A 118 6.78 -10.87 -5.33
CA ALA A 118 6.11 -11.92 -4.56
C ALA A 118 6.58 -11.93 -3.11
N GLU A 119 7.89 -11.80 -2.86
CA GLU A 119 8.45 -11.73 -1.51
C GLU A 119 7.92 -10.53 -0.72
N TRP A 120 7.84 -9.35 -1.35
CA TRP A 120 7.23 -8.17 -0.71
C TRP A 120 5.72 -8.32 -0.50
N SER A 121 5.01 -8.98 -1.41
CA SER A 121 3.59 -9.32 -1.24
C SER A 121 3.36 -10.26 -0.04
N ILE A 122 4.25 -11.23 0.17
CA ILE A 122 4.24 -12.12 1.34
C ILE A 122 4.48 -11.32 2.62
N GLU A 123 5.50 -10.46 2.66
CA GLU A 123 5.80 -9.63 3.84
C GLU A 123 4.65 -8.65 4.14
N LEU A 124 4.08 -8.00 3.12
CA LEU A 124 2.88 -7.15 3.27
C LEU A 124 1.72 -7.96 3.86
N GLY A 125 1.44 -9.15 3.34
CA GLY A 125 0.38 -10.01 3.83
C GLY A 125 0.56 -10.38 5.31
N ALA A 126 1.79 -10.72 5.70
CA ALA A 126 2.14 -11.00 7.09
C ALA A 126 1.97 -9.77 8.00
N ILE A 127 2.41 -8.59 7.56
CA ILE A 127 2.23 -7.32 8.26
C ILE A 127 0.73 -7.02 8.44
N LEU A 128 -0.05 -7.09 7.36
CA LEU A 128 -1.50 -6.86 7.41
C LEU A 128 -2.21 -7.85 8.34
N GLY A 129 -1.80 -9.12 8.33
CA GLY A 129 -2.30 -10.13 9.27
C GLY A 129 -2.08 -9.70 10.73
N ARG A 130 -0.85 -9.28 11.06
CA ARG A 130 -0.51 -8.76 12.41
C ARG A 130 -1.31 -7.51 12.77
N LEU A 131 -1.43 -6.56 11.85
CA LEU A 131 -2.15 -5.31 12.08
C LEU A 131 -3.66 -5.54 12.27
N ARG A 132 -4.26 -6.48 11.53
CA ARG A 132 -5.68 -6.85 11.69
C ARG A 132 -5.97 -7.43 13.06
N CYS A 133 -5.02 -8.12 13.69
CA CYS A 133 -5.17 -8.58 15.07
C CYS A 133 -5.32 -7.41 16.07
N ASN A 134 -4.79 -6.23 15.76
CA ASN A 134 -4.94 -5.06 16.61
C ASN A 134 -6.35 -4.46 16.57
N LEU A 135 -7.11 -4.67 15.49
CA LEU A 135 -8.49 -4.17 15.35
C LEU A 135 -9.42 -4.69 16.44
N TYR A 136 -9.18 -5.92 16.93
CA TYR A 136 -9.97 -6.53 17.99
C TYR A 136 -9.59 -6.03 19.40
N LYS A 137 -8.45 -5.34 19.54
CA LYS A 137 -7.99 -4.80 20.82
C LYS A 137 -8.66 -3.47 21.17
N ASN A 138 -9.13 -2.72 20.17
CA ASN A 138 -9.76 -1.42 20.39
C ASN A 138 -11.01 -1.23 19.52
N PRO A 139 -12.21 -1.01 20.11
CA PRO A 139 -13.45 -0.77 19.36
C PRO A 139 -13.40 0.43 18.41
N GLN A 140 -12.58 1.45 18.71
CA GLN A 140 -12.42 2.62 17.84
C GLN A 140 -11.77 2.27 16.51
N ALA A 141 -10.75 1.39 16.51
CA ALA A 141 -10.11 0.91 15.29
C ALA A 141 -11.09 0.12 14.42
N GLY A 142 -11.92 -0.73 15.03
CA GLY A 142 -12.98 -1.46 14.34
C GLY A 142 -14.04 -0.54 13.73
N THR A 143 -14.47 0.48 14.48
CA THR A 143 -15.44 1.50 14.01
C THR A 143 -14.88 2.30 12.85
N PHE A 144 -13.66 2.82 12.99
CA PHE A 144 -12.96 3.55 11.95
C PHE A 144 -12.87 2.72 10.66
N ARG A 145 -12.43 1.46 10.76
CA ARG A 145 -12.38 0.55 9.61
C ARG A 145 -13.75 0.37 8.97
N HIS A 146 -14.78 0.08 9.76
CA HIS A 146 -16.12 -0.14 9.23
C HIS A 146 -16.66 1.08 8.49
N GLU A 147 -16.45 2.28 9.03
CA GLU A 147 -16.82 3.54 8.37
C GLU A 147 -16.03 3.81 7.09
N THR A 148 -14.73 3.50 7.07
CA THR A 148 -13.91 3.60 5.86
C THR A 148 -14.45 2.67 4.77
N TYR A 149 -14.75 1.42 5.10
CA TYR A 149 -15.34 0.48 4.13
C TYR A 149 -16.72 0.94 3.64
N ARG A 150 -17.53 1.55 4.50
CA ARG A 150 -18.82 2.15 4.11
C ARG A 150 -18.66 3.32 3.13
N GLN A 151 -17.57 4.09 3.23
CA GLN A 151 -17.32 5.18 2.29
C GLN A 151 -16.92 4.71 0.90
N VAL A 152 -16.27 3.55 0.80
CA VAL A 152 -15.93 2.98 -0.50
C VAL A 152 -17.04 2.11 -1.09
N GLU A 153 -18.07 1.79 -0.31
CA GLU A 153 -19.26 1.11 -0.81
C GLU A 153 -19.99 1.99 -1.85
N GLY A 154 -20.19 1.41 -3.03
CA GLY A 154 -20.84 2.05 -4.17
C GLY A 154 -19.93 2.95 -5.00
N LEU A 155 -18.62 3.00 -4.73
CA LEU A 155 -17.67 3.61 -5.67
C LEU A 155 -17.55 2.74 -6.94
N PRO A 156 -17.31 3.36 -8.10
CA PRO A 156 -17.06 2.61 -9.32
C PRO A 156 -15.76 1.78 -9.19
N PRO A 157 -15.63 0.69 -9.97
CA PRO A 157 -14.38 -0.05 -10.09
C PRO A 157 -13.25 0.85 -10.59
N ILE A 158 -12.01 0.47 -10.31
CA ILE A 158 -10.83 1.19 -10.80
C ILE A 158 -10.77 1.06 -12.33
N ALA A 159 -10.61 2.18 -13.02
CA ALA A 159 -10.43 2.19 -14.47
C ALA A 159 -8.94 2.15 -14.81
N TYR A 160 -8.56 1.26 -15.71
CA TYR A 160 -7.19 1.15 -16.23
C TYR A 160 -7.13 1.64 -17.68
N ARG A 161 -6.05 2.36 -18.02
CA ARG A 161 -5.79 2.82 -19.39
C ARG A 161 -4.34 2.57 -19.74
N GLU A 162 -4.13 2.00 -20.92
CA GLU A 162 -2.81 1.77 -21.49
C GLU A 162 -2.49 2.95 -22.41
N GLU A 163 -1.44 3.69 -22.10
CA GLU A 163 -0.93 4.81 -22.89
C GLU A 163 0.51 4.51 -23.33
N GLN A 164 0.66 3.97 -24.54
CA GLN A 164 1.95 3.51 -25.08
C GLN A 164 2.60 2.43 -24.21
N ASP A 165 3.60 2.80 -23.40
CA ASP A 165 4.34 1.93 -22.49
C ASP A 165 3.94 2.14 -21.03
N ASP A 166 3.01 3.08 -20.75
CA ASP A 166 2.57 3.40 -19.40
C ASP A 166 1.19 2.80 -19.11
N LEU A 167 1.03 2.26 -17.90
CA LEU A 167 -0.27 1.81 -17.39
C LEU A 167 -0.79 2.82 -16.36
N GLN A 168 -1.88 3.50 -16.70
CA GLN A 168 -2.53 4.49 -15.86
C GLN A 168 -3.74 3.89 -15.15
N GLN A 169 -4.02 4.37 -13.94
CA GLN A 169 -5.24 4.08 -13.20
C GLN A 169 -6.01 5.36 -12.88
N MET A 170 -7.33 5.24 -12.87
CA MET A 170 -8.25 6.28 -12.45
C MET A 170 -9.28 5.70 -11.48
N TYR A 171 -9.43 6.33 -10.32
CA TYR A 171 -10.40 5.93 -9.30
C TYR A 171 -10.89 7.12 -8.50
N GLU A 172 -11.91 6.89 -7.68
CA GLU A 172 -12.53 7.91 -6.85
C GLU A 172 -12.24 7.66 -5.38
N VAL A 173 -12.02 8.75 -4.63
CA VAL A 173 -11.94 8.74 -3.17
C VAL A 173 -12.93 9.75 -2.62
N ARG A 174 -13.68 9.37 -1.59
CA ARG A 174 -14.58 10.30 -0.90
C ARG A 174 -13.78 11.17 0.07
N ASP A 175 -14.06 12.47 0.05
CA ASP A 175 -13.44 13.42 0.99
C ASP A 175 -13.94 13.14 2.41
N ALA A 176 -13.10 13.38 3.39
CA ALA A 176 -13.49 13.33 4.79
C ALA A 176 -14.26 14.59 5.16
N ASP A 177 -15.36 14.41 5.90
CA ASP A 177 -16.26 15.52 6.26
C ASP A 177 -15.62 16.56 7.20
N ASN A 178 -14.51 16.22 7.89
CA ASN A 178 -13.64 17.13 8.64
C ASN A 178 -12.42 16.35 9.19
N PRO A 179 -11.16 16.66 8.81
CA PRO A 179 -10.01 16.12 9.53
C PRO A 179 -9.98 16.74 10.94
N ALA A 180 -10.17 15.90 11.96
CA ALA A 180 -10.03 16.33 13.35
C ALA A 180 -8.54 16.43 13.70
N GLN A 181 -8.14 17.57 14.30
CA GLN A 181 -6.81 17.87 14.84
C GLN A 181 -5.74 18.23 13.78
N PRO A 182 -4.71 19.02 14.14
CA PRO A 182 -3.60 19.29 13.23
C PRO A 182 -2.86 17.99 12.92
N LEU A 183 -2.86 17.60 11.66
CA LEU A 183 -2.15 16.41 11.19
C LEU A 183 -0.64 16.69 11.14
N LEU A 184 0.17 15.72 11.54
CA LEU A 184 1.62 15.83 11.42
C LEU A 184 2.02 15.69 9.94
N TYR A 185 2.88 16.59 9.46
CA TYR A 185 3.56 16.38 8.19
C TYR A 185 4.88 15.65 8.44
N VAL A 186 5.05 14.49 7.81
CA VAL A 186 6.27 13.69 7.93
C VAL A 186 7.21 14.08 6.80
N ASP A 187 8.29 14.77 7.12
CA ASP A 187 9.39 15.01 6.17
C ASP A 187 10.48 13.96 6.41
N PRO A 188 10.69 13.01 5.48
CA PRO A 188 11.72 11.99 5.63
C PRO A 188 13.12 12.59 5.86
N ASN A 189 13.42 13.76 5.27
CA ASN A 189 14.74 14.38 5.41
C ASN A 189 15.06 14.81 6.84
N HIS A 190 14.05 14.97 7.69
CA HIS A 190 14.22 15.27 9.12
C HIS A 190 14.30 14.02 10.00
N LEU A 191 14.09 12.84 9.43
CA LEU A 191 14.28 11.56 10.12
C LEU A 191 15.77 11.16 10.10
N ARG A 192 16.15 10.27 11.02
CA ARG A 192 17.47 9.63 10.98
C ARG A 192 17.56 8.75 9.73
N THR A 193 18.76 8.52 9.19
CA THR A 193 18.94 7.70 7.97
C THR A 193 18.26 6.32 8.06
N THR A 194 18.39 5.62 9.18
CA THR A 194 17.72 4.31 9.38
C THR A 194 16.20 4.41 9.37
N ASP A 195 15.66 5.58 9.69
CA ASP A 195 14.24 5.84 9.81
C ASP A 195 13.67 6.35 8.49
N GLN A 196 14.51 6.98 7.67
CA GLN A 196 14.22 7.26 6.26
C GLN A 196 14.00 5.95 5.50
N GLU A 197 14.94 5.01 5.59
CA GLU A 197 14.79 3.70 4.93
C GLU A 197 13.54 2.96 5.42
N ALA A 198 13.26 3.01 6.72
CA ALA A 198 12.06 2.40 7.29
C ALA A 198 10.77 3.08 6.81
N TRP A 199 10.77 4.42 6.71
CA TRP A 199 9.65 5.16 6.16
C TRP A 199 9.40 4.81 4.69
N ASP A 200 10.45 4.78 3.87
CA ASP A 200 10.38 4.46 2.44
C ASP A 200 9.77 3.08 2.21
N VAL A 201 10.13 2.11 3.06
CA VAL A 201 9.51 0.77 3.07
C VAL A 201 8.03 0.89 3.30
N VAL A 202 7.59 1.52 4.38
CA VAL A 202 6.15 1.53 4.74
C VAL A 202 5.33 2.37 3.76
N ALA A 203 5.89 3.47 3.25
CA ALA A 203 5.27 4.29 2.22
C ALA A 203 5.10 3.54 0.90
N SER A 204 6.04 2.65 0.55
CA SER A 204 6.00 1.88 -0.69
C SER A 204 5.29 0.53 -0.54
N LEU A 205 5.19 -0.02 0.67
CA LEU A 205 4.67 -1.37 0.91
C LEU A 205 3.23 -1.53 0.42
N GLY A 206 2.42 -0.47 0.47
CA GLY A 206 1.05 -0.49 -0.04
C GLY A 206 0.93 -0.78 -1.53
N LYS A 207 1.97 -0.50 -2.33
CA LYS A 207 2.01 -0.77 -3.78
C LYS A 207 1.84 -2.26 -4.10
N PHE A 208 2.35 -3.16 -3.26
CA PHE A 208 2.19 -4.61 -3.42
C PHE A 208 0.78 -5.11 -3.09
N GLY A 209 -0.06 -4.24 -2.51
CA GLY A 209 -1.48 -4.48 -2.31
C GLY A 209 -2.35 -4.00 -3.47
N HIS A 210 -1.77 -3.43 -4.52
CA HIS A 210 -2.51 -2.93 -5.69
C HIS A 210 -3.27 -4.07 -6.39
N PRO A 211 -4.52 -3.87 -6.86
CA PRO A 211 -5.34 -4.94 -7.42
C PRO A 211 -4.68 -5.73 -8.55
N LEU A 212 -4.10 -5.07 -9.54
CA LEU A 212 -3.39 -5.76 -10.63
C LEU A 212 -2.16 -6.54 -10.16
N VAL A 213 -1.44 -6.02 -9.16
CA VAL A 213 -0.27 -6.72 -8.60
C VAL A 213 -0.73 -7.96 -7.84
N ARG A 214 -1.87 -7.87 -7.14
CA ARG A 214 -2.47 -8.98 -6.40
C ARG A 214 -3.07 -10.07 -7.29
N GLU A 215 -3.52 -9.71 -8.47
CA GLU A 215 -4.02 -10.68 -9.46
C GLU A 215 -2.88 -11.49 -10.08
N ILE A 216 -1.71 -10.88 -10.28
CA ILE A 216 -0.55 -11.52 -10.92
C ILE A 216 0.27 -12.38 -9.95
N LEU A 217 0.27 -12.08 -8.64
CA LEU A 217 1.10 -12.74 -7.61
C LEU A 217 0.33 -13.78 -6.78
#